data_AF-A0A7V6YRM0-F1
#
_entry.id   AF-A0A7V6YRM0-F1
#
_cell.length_a   1.000
_cell.length_b   1.000
_cell.length_c   1.000
_cell.angle_alpha   90.00
_cell.angle_beta   90.00
_cell.angle_gamma   90.00
#
_symmetry.space_group_name_H-M   'P 1'
#
loop_
_entity.id
_entity.type
_entity.pdbx_description
1 polymer ?
#
loop_
_entity_poly.entity_id
_entity_poly.type
_entity_poly.pdbx_seq_one_letter_code
_entity_poly.pdbx_strand_id
1 'polypeptide(L)'
;MYLYHMVIGEKDSDIYISPQNALNEGLSRRTATRWYGNGGNFFPELTDRFRPQRLPKWIDFKNAVGADFEPPDKPYFRFPVFSERILVFNFDISSDLFAHIEDIYDGGKGRFVEGLPSKEDLIKQYWDSMTTIDEYLEHKPFKNPQIVIFETVPGNLIEYIE
;
A
#
# COMPACT_ATOMS: atom_id res chain seq x y z
N MET A 1 5.71 11.30 14.68
CA MET A 1 5.81 11.24 13.21
C MET A 1 4.42 11.07 12.63
N TYR A 2 4.15 11.65 11.47
CA TYR A 2 2.87 11.53 10.77
C TYR A 2 3.02 10.72 9.49
N LEU A 3 1.92 10.11 9.07
CA LEU A 3 1.72 9.48 7.77
C LEU A 3 0.66 10.26 7.00
N TYR A 4 0.71 10.15 5.68
CA TYR A 4 -0.12 10.94 4.77
C TYR A 4 -0.91 10.03 3.83
N HIS A 5 -2.17 10.40 3.54
CA HIS A 5 -2.98 9.70 2.55
C HIS A 5 -3.58 10.73 1.59
N MET A 6 -3.29 10.60 0.30
CA MET A 6 -3.77 11.55 -0.70
C MET A 6 -5.29 11.49 -0.83
N VAL A 7 -5.88 12.67 -1.00
CA VAL A 7 -7.28 12.82 -1.37
C VAL A 7 -7.36 13.16 -2.85
N ILE A 8 -7.91 12.25 -3.65
CA ILE A 8 -8.19 12.54 -5.06
C ILE A 8 -9.45 13.42 -5.11
N GLY A 9 -9.31 14.63 -5.66
CA GLY A 9 -10.42 15.57 -5.79
C GLY A 9 -11.45 15.16 -6.84
N GLU A 10 -12.62 15.82 -6.84
CA GLU A 10 -13.71 15.59 -7.80
C GLU A 10 -13.30 15.70 -9.28
N LYS A 11 -12.18 16.40 -9.57
CA LYS A 11 -11.71 16.62 -10.95
C LYS A 11 -10.83 15.49 -11.49
N ASP A 12 -10.32 14.63 -10.62
CA ASP A 12 -9.23 13.71 -10.96
C ASP A 12 -9.70 12.23 -11.06
N SER A 13 -10.99 11.94 -10.81
CA SER A 13 -11.53 10.60 -11.04
C SER A 13 -13.05 10.58 -11.27
N ASP A 14 -13.53 9.58 -12.02
CA ASP A 14 -14.96 9.30 -12.22
C ASP A 14 -15.65 8.74 -10.95
N ILE A 15 -14.90 8.50 -9.87
CA ILE A 15 -15.38 7.94 -8.61
C ILE A 15 -14.97 8.88 -7.47
N TYR A 16 -15.77 9.89 -7.21
CA TYR A 16 -15.55 10.77 -6.06
C TYR A 16 -15.88 10.03 -4.75
N ILE A 17 -14.87 9.87 -3.90
CA ILE A 17 -15.05 9.40 -2.52
C ILE A 17 -14.92 10.61 -1.62
N SER A 18 -16.02 10.98 -0.95
CA SER A 18 -16.02 12.14 -0.06
C SER A 18 -14.99 11.97 1.06
N PRO A 19 -14.09 12.94 1.26
CA PRO A 19 -13.12 12.91 2.36
C PRO A 19 -13.80 12.81 3.74
N GLN A 20 -15.04 13.31 3.85
CA GLN A 20 -15.82 13.26 5.07
C GLN A 20 -16.10 11.82 5.56
N ASN A 21 -16.14 10.84 4.65
CA ASN A 21 -16.33 9.44 5.02
C ASN A 21 -15.18 8.95 5.90
N ALA A 22 -13.93 9.28 5.54
CA ALA A 22 -12.76 8.91 6.33
C ALA A 22 -12.73 9.64 7.68
N LEU A 23 -13.16 10.91 7.72
CA LEU A 23 -13.23 11.68 8.97
C LEU A 23 -14.29 11.12 9.95
N ASN A 24 -15.42 10.64 9.43
CA ASN A 24 -16.52 10.11 10.24
C ASN A 24 -16.31 8.65 10.67
N GLU A 25 -15.85 7.80 9.75
CA GLU A 25 -15.81 6.33 9.93
C GLU A 25 -14.39 5.80 10.11
N GLY A 26 -13.37 6.63 9.90
CA GLY A 26 -11.97 6.23 9.82
C GLY A 26 -11.53 5.90 8.40
N LEU A 27 -10.21 5.88 8.17
CA LEU A 27 -9.60 5.53 6.89
C LEU A 27 -9.45 4.00 6.78
N SER A 28 -10.19 3.40 5.87
CA SER A 28 -10.23 1.97 5.60
C SER A 28 -10.29 1.73 4.10
N ARG A 29 -10.23 0.47 3.64
CA ARG A 29 -10.38 0.15 2.21
C ARG A 29 -11.66 0.73 1.58
N ARG A 30 -12.73 0.94 2.37
CA ARG A 30 -14.01 1.47 1.88
C ARG A 30 -14.06 2.99 1.81
N THR A 31 -13.24 3.66 2.62
CA THR A 31 -13.26 5.12 2.80
C THR A 31 -11.98 5.79 2.29
N ALA A 32 -10.99 5.00 1.88
CA ALA A 32 -9.77 5.48 1.24
C ALA A 32 -10.10 6.27 -0.03
N THR A 33 -9.52 7.47 -0.11
CA THR A 33 -9.76 8.45 -1.17
C THR A 33 -8.77 8.31 -2.33
N ARG A 34 -7.82 7.38 -2.22
CA ARG A 34 -6.89 7.00 -3.28
C ARG A 34 -6.63 5.51 -3.28
N TRP A 35 -6.52 4.96 -4.48
CA TRP A 35 -5.94 3.64 -4.65
C TRP A 35 -4.42 3.75 -4.62
N TYR A 36 -3.83 3.18 -3.57
CA TYR A 36 -2.40 2.91 -3.53
C TYR A 36 -2.18 1.54 -4.16
N GLY A 37 -1.16 1.42 -5.01
CA GLY A 37 -0.67 0.10 -5.40
C GLY A 37 -0.41 -0.72 -4.14
N ASN A 38 -0.80 -1.99 -4.15
CA ASN A 38 -0.62 -2.92 -3.04
C ASN A 38 -0.07 -4.22 -3.63
N GLY A 39 1.25 -4.39 -3.60
CA GLY A 39 1.94 -5.51 -4.24
C GLY A 39 1.42 -6.85 -3.76
N GLY A 40 1.11 -6.94 -2.46
CA GLY A 40 0.54 -8.13 -1.85
C GLY A 40 -0.86 -8.50 -2.37
N ASN A 41 -1.59 -7.58 -2.99
CA ASN A 41 -2.92 -7.84 -3.53
C ASN A 41 -2.96 -7.97 -5.08
N PHE A 42 -1.82 -7.87 -5.77
CA PHE A 42 -1.76 -8.04 -7.23
C PHE A 42 -1.97 -9.49 -7.67
N PHE A 43 -1.40 -10.45 -6.92
CA PHE A 43 -1.55 -11.89 -7.18
C PHE A 43 -1.96 -12.63 -5.91
N PRO A 44 -3.19 -12.44 -5.41
CA PRO A 44 -3.60 -12.88 -4.06
C PRO A 44 -3.41 -14.38 -3.83
N GLU A 45 -3.62 -15.22 -4.84
CA GLU A 45 -3.39 -16.67 -4.73
C GLU A 45 -1.91 -17.02 -4.50
N LEU A 46 -0.99 -16.30 -5.15
CA LEU A 46 0.45 -16.47 -4.96
C LEU A 46 0.88 -15.87 -3.62
N THR A 47 0.36 -14.69 -3.27
CA THR A 47 0.61 -14.05 -1.98
C THR A 47 0.23 -14.98 -0.82
N ASP A 48 -0.95 -15.60 -0.88
CA ASP A 48 -1.43 -16.54 0.12
C ASP A 48 -0.58 -17.82 0.13
N ARG A 49 -0.19 -18.34 -1.05
CA ARG A 49 0.66 -19.53 -1.17
C ARG A 49 2.04 -19.36 -0.56
N PHE A 50 2.66 -18.19 -0.75
CA PHE A 50 4.02 -17.90 -0.27
C PHE A 50 4.04 -17.16 1.07
N ARG A 51 2.89 -16.97 1.72
CA ARG A 51 2.81 -16.35 3.04
C ARG A 51 3.67 -17.12 4.06
N PRO A 52 4.59 -16.46 4.79
CA PRO A 52 5.35 -17.12 5.83
C PRO A 52 4.45 -17.68 6.95
N GLN A 53 4.70 -18.92 7.37
CA GLN A 53 3.80 -19.69 8.25
C GLN A 53 3.51 -19.06 9.61
N ARG A 54 4.41 -18.20 10.11
CA ARG A 54 4.34 -17.60 11.46
C ARG A 54 3.79 -16.17 11.46
N LEU A 55 3.31 -15.66 10.31
CA LEU A 55 2.79 -14.30 10.27
C LEU A 55 1.42 -14.18 10.97
N PRO A 56 1.19 -13.04 11.66
CA PRO A 56 -0.11 -12.78 12.25
C PRO A 56 -1.24 -12.80 11.22
N LYS A 57 -2.41 -13.33 11.60
CA LYS A 57 -3.58 -13.42 10.70
C LYS A 57 -4.17 -12.06 10.30
N TRP A 58 -3.87 -11.00 11.05
CA TRP A 58 -4.38 -9.66 10.76
C TRP A 58 -3.72 -9.02 9.53
N ILE A 59 -2.57 -9.54 9.06
CA ILE A 59 -1.96 -9.09 7.81
C ILE A 59 -2.80 -9.63 6.65
N ASP A 60 -3.73 -8.80 6.17
CA ASP A 60 -4.62 -9.10 5.05
C ASP A 60 -4.58 -7.98 4.01
N PHE A 61 -3.86 -8.22 2.91
CA PHE A 61 -3.73 -7.25 1.83
C PHE A 61 -5.06 -6.94 1.13
N LYS A 62 -6.09 -7.79 1.26
CA LYS A 62 -7.41 -7.52 0.69
C LYS A 62 -8.10 -6.36 1.38
N ASN A 63 -7.75 -6.03 2.63
CA ASN A 63 -8.38 -4.96 3.40
C ASN A 63 -7.43 -3.80 3.73
N ALA A 64 -6.17 -3.89 3.32
CA ALA A 64 -5.16 -2.88 3.62
C ALA A 64 -5.35 -1.57 2.84
N VAL A 65 -4.86 -0.48 3.42
CA VAL A 65 -4.79 0.85 2.78
C VAL A 65 -3.35 1.35 2.76
N GLY A 66 -3.02 2.15 1.74
CA GLY A 66 -1.69 2.74 1.62
C GLY A 66 -1.57 4.11 2.27
N ALA A 67 -0.35 4.51 2.58
CA ALA A 67 0.02 5.84 3.05
C ALA A 67 1.44 6.19 2.57
N ASP A 68 1.83 7.44 2.80
CA ASP A 68 3.14 7.99 2.45
C ASP A 68 3.84 8.56 3.70
N PHE A 69 5.18 8.55 3.69
CA PHE A 69 5.99 9.22 4.72
C PHE A 69 6.07 10.73 4.48
N GLU A 70 5.90 11.17 3.24
CA GLU A 70 5.97 12.56 2.84
C GLU A 70 4.58 13.08 2.46
N PRO A 71 4.26 14.34 2.76
CA PRO A 71 2.98 14.93 2.37
C PRO A 71 2.89 15.01 0.84
N PRO A 72 1.80 14.53 0.23
CA PRO A 72 1.53 14.79 -1.18
C PRO A 72 1.04 16.23 -1.38
N ASP A 73 0.77 16.60 -2.63
CA ASP A 73 0.05 17.83 -2.93
C ASP A 73 -1.34 17.82 -2.27
N LYS A 74 -1.76 19.00 -1.82
CA LYS A 74 -3.07 19.18 -1.19
C LYS A 74 -4.20 18.96 -2.21
N PRO A 75 -5.35 18.40 -1.79
CA PRO A 75 -5.68 18.04 -0.40
C PRO A 75 -5.17 16.66 0.03
N TYR A 76 -4.97 16.47 1.34
CA TYR A 76 -4.58 15.17 1.91
C TYR A 76 -5.03 14.98 3.36
N PHE A 77 -5.04 13.72 3.79
CA PHE A 77 -5.14 13.35 5.20
C PHE A 77 -3.77 13.22 5.84
N ARG A 78 -3.69 13.58 7.11
CA ARG A 78 -2.53 13.36 7.97
C ARG A 78 -2.96 12.68 9.27
N PHE A 79 -2.22 11.67 9.72
CA PHE A 79 -2.49 10.97 10.99
C PHE A 79 -1.19 10.42 11.60
N PRO A 80 -1.08 10.33 12.94
CA PRO A 80 0.12 9.80 13.58
C PRO A 80 0.27 8.29 13.33
N VAL A 81 1.49 7.77 13.45
CA VAL A 81 1.68 6.32 13.65
C VAL A 81 0.99 5.93 14.96
N PHE A 82 -0.01 5.05 14.88
CA PHE A 82 -0.88 4.70 16.01
C PHE A 82 -0.88 3.20 16.34
N SER A 83 -0.21 2.38 15.53
CA SER A 83 -0.25 0.92 15.66
C SER A 83 0.91 0.20 14.98
N GLU A 84 1.26 -0.96 15.51
CA GLU A 84 2.17 -1.96 14.95
C GLU A 84 1.61 -2.66 13.69
N ARG A 85 0.33 -2.45 13.36
CA ARG A 85 -0.29 -2.98 12.12
C ARG A 85 -0.02 -2.11 10.90
N ILE A 86 0.90 -1.18 11.01
CA ILE A 86 1.42 -0.39 9.91
C ILE A 86 2.80 -0.93 9.57
N LEU A 87 2.93 -1.53 8.40
CA LEU A 87 4.17 -2.14 7.94
C LEU A 87 4.67 -1.43 6.69
N VAL A 88 5.97 -1.54 6.46
CA VAL A 88 6.65 -0.97 5.30
C VAL A 88 7.13 -2.12 4.42
N PHE A 89 6.93 -1.98 3.11
CA PHE A 89 7.38 -2.92 2.09
C PHE A 89 8.23 -2.18 1.06
N ASN A 90 9.00 -2.93 0.27
CA ASN A 90 9.76 -2.34 -0.84
C ASN A 90 8.84 -2.07 -2.04
N PHE A 91 8.64 -0.79 -2.36
CA PHE A 91 7.80 -0.36 -3.48
C PHE A 91 8.35 -0.81 -4.85
N ASP A 92 9.67 -0.95 -5.01
CA ASP A 92 10.27 -1.37 -6.28
C ASP A 92 9.79 -2.77 -6.67
N ILE A 93 9.63 -3.66 -5.69
CA ILE A 93 9.08 -5.01 -5.90
C ILE A 93 7.60 -4.94 -6.30
N SER A 94 6.83 -4.05 -5.65
CA SER A 94 5.44 -3.78 -6.05
C SER A 94 5.34 -3.28 -7.48
N SER A 95 6.26 -2.40 -7.91
CA SER A 95 6.32 -1.89 -9.28
C SER A 95 6.61 -3.02 -10.27
N ASP A 96 7.57 -3.89 -9.98
CA ASP A 96 7.88 -5.04 -10.83
C ASP A 96 6.71 -6.04 -10.90
N LEU A 97 6.01 -6.27 -9.78
CA LEU A 97 4.79 -7.08 -9.77
C LEU A 97 3.69 -6.45 -10.63
N PHE A 98 3.57 -5.12 -10.63
CA PHE A 98 2.60 -4.42 -11.47
C PHE A 98 2.93 -4.56 -12.96
N ALA A 99 4.21 -4.57 -13.34
CA ALA A 99 4.62 -4.82 -14.72
C ALA A 99 4.15 -6.18 -15.25
N HIS A 100 4.06 -7.21 -14.38
CA HIS A 100 3.43 -8.49 -14.75
C HIS A 100 1.92 -8.38 -15.00
N ILE A 101 1.21 -7.50 -14.29
CA ILE A 101 -0.19 -7.18 -14.57
C ILE A 101 -0.32 -6.47 -15.92
N GLU A 102 0.53 -5.48 -16.18
CA GLU A 102 0.56 -4.75 -17.45
C GLU A 102 0.84 -5.68 -18.62
N ASP A 103 1.79 -6.61 -18.49
CA ASP A 103 2.07 -7.59 -19.53
C ASP A 103 0.86 -8.49 -19.81
N ILE A 104 0.14 -8.93 -18.78
CA ILE A 104 -1.12 -9.69 -18.94
C ILE A 104 -2.14 -8.87 -19.74
N TYR A 105 -2.27 -7.57 -19.45
CA TYR A 105 -3.17 -6.68 -20.19
C TYR A 105 -2.72 -6.43 -21.64
N ASP A 106 -1.41 -6.42 -21.95
CA ASP A 106 -0.89 -6.40 -23.33
C ASP A 106 -0.90 -7.78 -24.02
N GLY A 107 -1.56 -8.77 -23.41
CA GLY A 107 -1.74 -10.11 -23.99
C GLY A 107 -0.56 -11.05 -23.78
N GLY A 108 0.28 -10.81 -22.78
CA GLY A 108 1.34 -11.71 -22.32
C GLY A 108 2.54 -11.80 -23.27
N LYS A 109 2.91 -10.68 -23.89
CA LYS A 109 3.97 -10.65 -24.93
C LYS A 109 5.38 -10.57 -24.34
N GLY A 110 5.52 -10.41 -23.04
CA GLY A 110 6.81 -10.33 -22.35
C GLY A 110 7.50 -8.96 -22.42
N ARG A 111 6.83 -7.92 -22.93
CA ARG A 111 7.45 -6.60 -23.17
C ARG A 111 7.71 -5.83 -21.88
N PHE A 112 6.82 -5.98 -20.90
CA PHE A 112 6.92 -5.28 -19.63
C PHE A 112 7.75 -6.05 -18.59
N VAL A 113 8.00 -7.34 -18.84
CA VAL A 113 8.65 -8.25 -17.89
C VAL A 113 10.04 -8.73 -18.34
N GLU A 114 10.56 -8.18 -19.43
CA GLU A 114 11.91 -8.51 -19.91
C GLU A 114 12.96 -8.13 -18.84
N GLY A 115 13.70 -9.13 -18.37
CA GLY A 115 14.71 -8.95 -17.32
C GLY A 115 14.16 -8.91 -15.89
N LEU A 116 12.83 -8.99 -15.69
CA LEU A 116 12.23 -9.06 -14.36
C LEU A 116 12.25 -10.49 -13.80
N PRO A 117 12.33 -10.66 -12.48
CA PRO A 117 12.12 -11.97 -11.85
C PRO A 117 10.70 -12.50 -12.08
N SER A 118 10.51 -13.80 -11.79
CA SER A 118 9.19 -14.43 -11.83
C SER A 118 8.22 -13.78 -10.82
N LYS A 119 6.91 -13.88 -11.06
CA LYS A 119 5.89 -13.43 -10.09
C LYS A 119 6.08 -14.11 -8.74
N GLU A 120 6.38 -15.41 -8.75
CA GLU A 120 6.61 -16.21 -7.56
C GLU A 120 7.80 -15.70 -6.74
N ASP A 121 8.91 -15.36 -7.39
CA ASP A 121 10.09 -14.85 -6.68
C ASP A 121 9.90 -13.42 -6.21
N LEU A 122 9.23 -12.57 -7.00
CA LEU A 122 8.86 -11.22 -6.57
C LEU A 122 7.92 -11.25 -5.35
N ILE A 123 6.94 -12.16 -5.30
CA ILE A 123 6.06 -12.29 -4.13
C ILE A 123 6.83 -12.74 -2.89
N LYS A 124 7.78 -13.66 -3.01
CA LYS A 124 8.65 -14.05 -1.88
C LYS A 124 9.48 -12.87 -1.40
N GLN A 125 10.14 -12.16 -2.32
CA GLN A 125 10.92 -10.97 -2.00
C GLN A 125 10.06 -9.87 -1.37
N TYR A 126 8.81 -9.72 -1.82
CA TYR A 126 7.87 -8.76 -1.24
C TYR A 126 7.56 -9.12 0.21
N TRP A 127 7.27 -10.39 0.51
CA TRP A 127 7.13 -10.88 1.88
C TRP A 127 8.39 -10.68 2.72
N ASP A 128 9.57 -10.97 2.16
CA ASP A 128 10.85 -10.80 2.84
C ASP A 128 11.22 -9.33 3.09
N SER A 129 10.67 -8.40 2.30
CA SER A 129 10.86 -6.95 2.48
C SER A 129 10.05 -6.33 3.61
N MET A 130 9.10 -7.09 4.17
CA MET A 130 8.20 -6.61 5.22
C MET A 130 8.97 -6.24 6.48
N THR A 131 8.82 -5.00 6.92
CA THR A 131 9.47 -4.48 8.13
C THR A 131 8.54 -3.51 8.88
N THR A 132 8.82 -3.27 10.16
CA THR A 132 8.12 -2.23 10.92
C THR A 132 8.56 -0.84 10.48
N ILE A 133 7.77 0.18 10.83
CA ILE A 133 8.15 1.57 10.58
C ILE A 133 9.46 1.92 11.30
N ASP A 134 9.62 1.51 12.55
CA ASP A 134 10.80 1.86 13.35
C ASP A 134 12.08 1.24 12.77
N GLU A 135 12.05 -0.05 12.43
CA GLU A 135 13.16 -0.73 11.75
C GLU A 135 13.48 -0.10 10.39
N TYR A 136 12.46 0.27 9.61
CA TYR A 136 12.68 0.95 8.33
C TYR A 136 13.38 2.29 8.52
N LEU A 137 12.98 3.08 9.52
CA LEU A 137 13.58 4.38 9.77
C LEU A 137 15.01 4.28 10.29
N GLU A 138 15.30 3.25 11.09
CA GLU A 138 16.63 2.99 11.62
C GLU A 138 17.60 2.49 10.55
N HIS A 139 17.17 1.54 9.72
CA HIS A 139 18.07 0.81 8.83
C HIS A 139 17.93 1.16 7.35
N LYS A 140 16.77 1.69 6.92
CA LYS A 140 16.42 2.03 5.53
C LYS A 140 16.86 0.94 4.54
N PRO A 141 16.37 -0.31 4.69
CA PRO A 141 16.83 -1.46 3.92
C PRO A 141 16.56 -1.36 2.40
N PHE A 142 15.71 -0.44 1.98
CA PHE A 142 15.41 -0.12 0.58
C PHE A 142 15.10 1.38 0.43
N LYS A 143 15.18 1.88 -0.81
CA LYS A 143 15.07 3.32 -1.11
C LYS A 143 13.63 3.80 -1.16
N ASN A 144 12.75 3.01 -1.77
CA ASN A 144 11.37 3.41 -2.07
C ASN A 144 10.40 2.62 -1.17
N PRO A 145 9.86 3.23 -0.10
CA PRO A 145 8.94 2.55 0.79
C PRO A 145 7.51 2.55 0.27
N GLN A 146 6.82 1.45 0.51
CA GLN A 146 5.36 1.34 0.41
C GLN A 146 4.80 1.09 1.81
N ILE A 147 4.08 2.06 2.34
CA ILE A 147 3.45 1.94 3.66
C ILE A 147 2.09 1.29 3.48
N VAL A 148 1.85 0.21 4.24
CA VAL A 148 0.63 -0.57 4.18
C VAL A 148 0.05 -0.69 5.58
N ILE A 149 -1.17 -0.19 5.74
CA ILE A 149 -1.92 -0.17 7.01
C ILE A 149 -2.94 -1.31 6.94
N PHE A 150 -2.83 -2.28 7.87
CA PHE A 150 -3.69 -3.46 7.94
C PHE A 150 -4.87 -3.32 8.91
N GLU A 151 -5.19 -2.09 9.31
CA GLU A 151 -6.39 -1.79 10.07
C GLU A 151 -6.94 -0.40 9.75
N THR A 152 -8.15 -0.11 10.20
CA THR A 152 -8.76 1.20 10.00
C THR A 152 -8.04 2.25 10.83
N VAL A 153 -7.62 3.36 10.20
CA VAL A 153 -7.15 4.54 10.93
C VAL A 153 -8.36 5.19 11.61
N PRO A 154 -8.37 5.34 12.94
CA PRO A 154 -9.49 5.98 13.64
C PRO A 154 -9.76 7.40 13.14
N GLY A 155 -11.02 7.74 12.84
CA GLY A 155 -11.39 9.05 12.30
C GLY A 155 -10.97 10.23 13.18
N ASN A 156 -10.98 10.05 14.50
CA ASN A 156 -10.53 11.06 15.48
C ASN A 156 -9.01 11.32 15.47
N LEU A 157 -8.22 10.50 14.76
CA LEU A 157 -6.78 10.70 14.55
C LEU A 157 -6.46 11.35 13.20
N ILE A 158 -7.45 11.51 12.33
CA ILE A 158 -7.27 12.03 10.98
C ILE A 158 -7.46 13.54 10.97
N GLU A 159 -6.48 14.24 10.44
CA GLU A 159 -6.56 15.65 10.09
C GLU A 159 -6.67 15.79 8.57
N TYR A 160 -7.60 16.62 8.10
CA TYR A 160 -7.73 16.96 6.69
C TYR A 160 -7.03 18.30 6.40
N ILE A 161 -6.15 18.30 5.41
CA ILE A 161 -5.32 19.44 5.03
C ILE A 161 -5.70 19.88 3.62
N GLU A 162 -6.19 21.11 3.50
CA GLU A 162 -6.53 21.81 2.25
C GLU A 162 -5.44 22.76 1.77
#